data_AF-A0A956MWS9-F1
#
_entry.id   AF-A0A956MWS9-F1
#
_cell.length_a   1.000
_cell.length_b   1.000
_cell.length_c   1.000
_cell.angle_alpha   90.00
_cell.angle_beta   90.00
_cell.angle_gamma   90.00
#
_symmetry.space_group_name_H-M   'P 1'
#
loop_
_entity.id
_entity.type
_entity.pdbx_description
1 polymer ?
#
loop_
_entity_poly.entity_id
_entity_poly.type
_entity_poly.pdbx_seq_one_letter_code
_entity_poly.pdbx_strand_id
1 'polypeptide(L)' 'SFKKQNSNKFKDLVKRLNKNNSYPKVIQQYKDSILIREYNSIVEASNLTKIKRRAINNCLKGWSNSSGGFEWKYKND' A
#
# COMPACT_ATOMS: atom_id res chain seq x y z
N SER A 1 -0.19 44.27 3.63
CA SER A 1 -1.08 43.58 2.67
C SER A 1 -0.79 42.09 2.67
N PHE A 2 -1.52 41.32 3.50
CA PHE A 2 -1.20 39.94 3.93
C PHE A 2 -1.61 38.82 2.95
N LYS A 3 -2.00 39.14 1.70
CA LYS A 3 -2.68 38.17 0.80
C LYS A 3 -1.77 37.39 -0.16
N LYS A 4 -0.46 37.63 -0.22
CA LYS A 4 0.41 37.04 -1.29
C LYS A 4 1.25 35.82 -0.89
N GLN A 5 1.37 35.49 0.41
CA GLN A 5 2.22 34.39 0.88
C GLN A 5 1.49 33.04 1.05
N ASN A 6 0.15 33.03 1.17
CA ASN A 6 -0.62 31.80 1.36
C ASN A 6 -0.85 30.97 0.08
N SER A 7 -0.73 31.58 -1.11
CA SER A 7 -1.02 30.91 -2.38
C SER A 7 0.01 29.85 -2.77
N ASN A 8 1.29 30.09 -2.49
CA ASN A 8 2.37 29.15 -2.80
C ASN A 8 2.35 27.94 -1.85
N LYS A 9 2.14 28.18 -0.56
CA LYS A 9 2.06 27.12 0.46
C LYS A 9 0.91 26.15 0.22
N PHE A 10 -0.25 26.67 -0.21
CA PHE A 10 -1.41 25.83 -0.58
C PHE A 10 -1.15 25.01 -1.85
N LYS A 11 -0.54 25.61 -2.88
CA LYS A 11 -0.16 24.89 -4.11
C LYS A 11 0.85 23.77 -3.83
N ASP A 12 1.82 24.01 -2.95
CA ASP A 12 2.79 22.98 -2.55
C ASP A 12 2.15 21.86 -1.74
N LEU A 13 1.19 22.18 -0.87
CA LEU A 13 0.42 21.17 -0.12
C LEU A 13 -0.41 20.31 -1.09
N VAL A 14 -1.17 20.94 -1.99
CA VAL A 14 -1.95 20.22 -3.01
C VAL A 14 -1.05 19.39 -3.92
N LYS A 15 0.14 19.88 -4.29
CA LYS A 15 1.12 19.13 -5.08
C LYS A 15 1.70 17.93 -4.32
N ARG A 16 1.91 18.04 -3.00
CA ARG A 16 2.34 16.92 -2.13
C ARG A 16 1.23 15.89 -1.92
N LEU A 17 -0.01 16.33 -1.78
CA LEU A 17 -1.18 15.47 -1.66
C LEU A 17 -1.47 14.74 -2.98
N ASN A 18 -1.41 15.45 -4.11
CA ASN A 18 -1.66 14.88 -5.45
C ASN A 18 -0.51 14.02 -5.98
N LYS A 19 0.72 14.12 -5.44
CA LYS A 19 1.83 13.24 -5.85
C LYS A 19 1.59 11.78 -5.44
N ASN A 20 0.70 11.56 -4.47
CA ASN A 20 0.37 10.26 -3.91
C ASN A 20 -1.14 10.00 -3.96
N ASN A 21 -1.78 10.16 -5.11
CA ASN A 21 -3.11 9.57 -5.38
C ASN A 21 -3.08 8.02 -5.39
N SER A 22 -2.11 7.43 -4.70
CA SER A 22 -2.03 6.02 -4.36
C SER A 22 -2.90 5.84 -3.13
N TYR A 23 -4.23 5.80 -3.33
CA TYR A 23 -5.09 5.15 -2.35
C TYR A 23 -4.41 3.85 -1.92
N PRO A 24 -4.38 3.55 -0.61
CA PRO A 24 -3.71 2.36 -0.15
C PRO A 24 -4.29 1.17 -0.91
N LYS A 25 -3.44 0.49 -1.68
CA LYS A 25 -3.87 -0.60 -2.53
C LYS A 25 -4.33 -1.74 -1.63
N VAL A 26 -5.58 -2.17 -1.83
CA VAL A 26 -6.11 -3.35 -1.16
C VAL A 26 -5.30 -4.56 -1.63
N ILE A 27 -4.84 -5.35 -0.67
CA ILE A 27 -4.09 -6.58 -0.93
C ILE A 27 -4.80 -7.76 -0.30
N GLN A 28 -4.60 -8.92 -0.89
CA GLN A 28 -5.24 -10.17 -0.52
C GLN A 28 -4.16 -11.19 -0.15
N GLN A 29 -4.41 -11.94 0.92
CA GLN A 29 -3.58 -13.04 1.40
C GLN A 29 -4.25 -14.37 1.04
N TYR A 30 -3.48 -15.25 0.41
CA TYR A 30 -3.92 -16.57 0.03
C TYR A 30 -3.08 -17.66 0.69
N LYS A 31 -3.70 -18.81 0.96
CA LYS A 31 -3.02 -20.05 1.37
C LYS A 31 -3.54 -21.17 0.49
N ASP A 32 -2.62 -21.87 -0.16
CA ASP A 32 -2.93 -22.98 -1.06
C ASP A 32 -4.02 -22.59 -2.08
N SER A 33 -3.83 -21.42 -2.72
CA SER A 33 -4.77 -20.79 -3.66
C SER A 33 -6.15 -20.35 -3.12
N ILE A 34 -6.40 -20.47 -1.81
CA ILE A 34 -7.65 -20.03 -1.17
C ILE A 34 -7.45 -18.66 -0.53
N LEU A 35 -8.36 -17.72 -0.80
CA LEU A 35 -8.37 -16.39 -0.17
C LEU A 35 -8.68 -16.52 1.32
N ILE A 36 -7.78 -16.06 2.19
CA ILE A 36 -7.99 -16.06 3.65
C ILE A 36 -8.46 -14.69 4.15
N ARG A 37 -7.84 -13.62 3.65
CA ARG A 37 -8.07 -12.27 4.18
C ARG A 37 -7.72 -11.19 3.17
N GLU A 38 -8.47 -10.10 3.23
CA GLU A 38 -8.16 -8.84 2.55
C GLU A 38 -7.67 -7.80 3.56
N TYR A 39 -6.77 -6.91 3.10
CA TYR A 39 -6.23 -5.81 3.88
C TYR A 39 -6.31 -4.54 3.07
N ASN A 40 -6.68 -3.44 3.72
CA ASN A 40 -6.75 -2.13 3.10
C ASN A 40 -5.36 -1.62 2.70
N SER A 41 -4.27 -2.17 3.27
CA SER A 41 -2.91 -1.79 2.92
C SER A 41 -1.85 -2.85 3.27
N ILE A 42 -0.66 -2.73 2.67
CA ILE A 42 0.54 -3.51 3.06
C ILE A 42 0.92 -3.27 4.52
N VAL A 43 0.68 -2.06 5.05
CA VAL A 43 0.99 -1.71 6.44
C VAL A 43 0.10 -2.50 7.39
N GLU A 44 -1.21 -2.51 7.13
CA GLU A 44 -2.18 -3.28 7.90
C GLU A 44 -1.85 -4.78 7.89
N ALA A 45 -1.59 -5.34 6.70
CA ALA A 45 -1.19 -6.74 6.58
C ALA A 45 0.07 -7.07 7.38
N SER A 46 1.10 -6.22 7.30
CA SER A 46 2.35 -6.40 8.05
C SER A 46 2.13 -6.37 9.56
N ASN A 47 1.29 -5.45 10.05
CA ASN A 47 1.01 -5.33 11.48
C ASN A 47 0.27 -6.54 12.04
N LEU A 48 -0.70 -7.07 11.28
CA LEU A 48 -1.53 -8.20 11.68
C LEU A 48 -0.81 -9.55 11.52
N THR A 49 -0.03 -9.74 10.46
CA THR A 49 0.67 -11.01 10.18
C THR A 49 2.09 -11.07 10.75
N LYS A 50 2.63 -9.94 11.22
CA LYS A 50 4.03 -9.76 11.61
C LYS A 50 5.05 -10.02 10.49
N ILE A 51 4.59 -10.15 9.25
CA ILE A 51 5.46 -10.29 8.07
C ILE A 51 5.99 -8.91 7.68
N LYS A 52 7.29 -8.81 7.36
CA LYS A 52 7.90 -7.53 6.98
C LYS A 52 7.24 -6.98 5.70
N ARG A 53 6.89 -5.69 5.69
CA ARG A 53 6.33 -4.98 4.51
C ARG A 53 7.12 -5.24 3.21
N ARG A 54 8.46 -5.27 3.28
CA ARG A 54 9.32 -5.55 2.12
C ARG A 54 9.09 -6.95 1.54
N ALA A 55 8.86 -7.95 2.39
CA ALA A 55 8.60 -9.32 1.94
C ALA A 55 7.24 -9.41 1.22
N ILE A 56 6.19 -8.83 1.80
CA ILE A 56 4.86 -8.73 1.18
C ILE A 56 4.97 -8.00 -0.18
N ASN A 57 5.69 -6.88 -0.22
CA ASN A 57 5.88 -6.10 -1.44
C ASN A 57 6.66 -6.87 -2.52
N ASN A 58 7.62 -7.72 -2.15
CA ASN A 58 8.32 -8.56 -3.13
C ASN A 58 7.36 -9.56 -3.78
N CYS A 59 6.43 -10.15 -3.00
CA CYS A 59 5.39 -11.02 -3.54
C CYS A 59 4.46 -10.28 -4.50
N LEU A 60 3.99 -9.10 -4.11
CA LEU A 60 3.13 -8.26 -4.95
C LEU A 60 3.79 -7.81 -6.27
N LYS A 61 5.13 -7.79 -6.34
CA LYS A 61 5.90 -7.49 -7.55
C LYS A 61 6.26 -8.74 -8.38
N GLY A 62 5.88 -9.93 -7.92
CA GLY A 62 6.28 -11.20 -8.54
C GLY A 62 7.76 -11.56 -8.32
N TRP A 63 8.48 -10.86 -7.43
CA TRP A 63 9.88 -11.17 -7.11
C TRP A 63 10.02 -12.35 -6.15
N SER A 64 8.92 -12.76 -5.51
CA SER A 64 8.89 -13.90 -4.62
C SER A 64 7.52 -14.57 -4.70
N ASN A 65 7.48 -15.90 -4.70
CA ASN A 65 6.22 -16.64 -4.81
C ASN A 65 5.38 -16.58 -3.53
N SER A 66 6.02 -16.45 -2.36
CA SER A 66 5.32 -16.40 -1.07
C SER A 66 6.09 -15.63 -0.01
N SER A 67 5.40 -15.12 1.00
CA SER A 67 6.02 -14.58 2.21
C SER A 67 5.21 -14.98 3.45
N GLY A 68 5.92 -15.45 4.48
CA GLY A 68 5.30 -16.00 5.69
C GLY A 68 4.44 -17.24 5.44
N GLY A 69 4.68 -17.97 4.35
CA GLY A 69 3.88 -19.14 3.97
C GLY A 69 2.56 -18.82 3.25
N PHE A 70 2.38 -17.57 2.80
CA PHE A 70 1.21 -17.07 2.09
C PHE A 70 1.58 -16.45 0.75
N GLU A 71 0.65 -16.51 -0.21
CA GLU A 71 0.72 -15.74 -1.46
C GLU A 71 0.02 -14.40 -1.29
N TRP A 72 0.48 -13.39 -2.04
CA TRP A 72 -0.01 -12.01 -1.92
C TRP A 72 -0.31 -11.43 -3.28
N LYS A 73 -1.52 -10.88 -3.45
CA LYS A 73 -1.97 -10.26 -4.70
C LYS A 73 -2.66 -8.92 -4.42
N TYR A 74 -2.59 -8.00 -5.38
CA TYR A 74 -3.45 -6.82 -5.34
C TYR A 74 -4.88 -7.23 -5.69
N LYS A 75 -5.87 -6.65 -5.03
CA LYS A 75 -7.29 -6.96 -5.30
C LYS A 75 -7.75 -6.51 -6.69
N ASN A 76 -7.10 -5.47 -7.22
CA ASN A 76 -7.50 -4.80 -8.46
C ASN A 76 -6.46 -4.95 -9.60
N ASP A 77 -5.54 -5.91 -9.50
CA ASP A 77 -4.63 -6.26 -10.61
C ASP A 77 -5.20 -7.41 -11.43
#